data_AF-A0AAW8RAR6-F1
#
_entry.id   AF-A0AAW8RAR6-F1
#
_cell.length_a   1.000
_cell.length_b   1.000
_cell.length_c   1.000
_cell.angle_alpha   90.00
_cell.angle_beta   90.00
_cell.angle_gamma   90.00
#
_symmetry.space_group_name_H-M   'P 1'
#
loop_
_entity.id
_entity.type
_entity.pdbx_description
1 polymer ?
#
loop_
_entity_poly.entity_id
_entity_poly.type
_entity_poly.pdbx_seq_one_letter_code
_entity_poly.pdbx_strand_id
1 'polypeptide(L)'
;MNQVSLIGRIVREVEIQQVGNGSQVINNTLAIQRIYIKDKKQEADFIPFVAWGPVAKIIADNCEKGVQLGLSGRMQSRTYLNKEDETVFAVELRVEEVSLILKKKSEETAKMATNDK
;
A
#
# COMPACT_ATOMS: atom_id res chain seq x y z
N MET A 1 20.73 7.17 10.44
CA MET A 1 19.94 7.27 9.18
C MET A 1 18.93 6.12 9.18
N ASN A 2 17.62 6.42 9.10
CA ASN A 2 16.54 5.43 9.01
C ASN A 2 15.77 5.71 7.72
N GLN A 3 15.98 4.88 6.71
CA GLN A 3 15.40 5.02 5.38
C GLN A 3 15.12 3.62 4.84
N VAL A 4 13.90 3.41 4.33
CA VAL A 4 13.44 2.15 3.76
C VAL A 4 12.71 2.44 2.45
N SER A 5 13.00 1.63 1.43
CA SER A 5 12.34 1.66 0.13
C SER A 5 11.92 0.25 -0.25
N LEU A 6 10.63 0.05 -0.53
CA LEU A 6 10.02 -1.24 -0.79
C LEU A 6 9.17 -1.18 -2.05
N ILE A 7 9.18 -2.24 -2.83
CA ILE A 7 8.25 -2.44 -3.95
C ILE A 7 7.46 -3.71 -3.69
N GLY A 8 6.14 -3.60 -3.76
CA GLY A 8 5.26 -4.73 -3.47
C GLY A 8 3.82 -4.45 -3.87
N ARG A 9 2.91 -5.33 -3.45
CA ARG A 9 1.48 -5.26 -3.78
C ARG A 9 0.63 -4.97 -2.56
N ILE A 10 -0.40 -4.14 -2.73
CA ILE A 10 -1.39 -3.88 -1.66
C ILE A 10 -2.17 -5.17 -1.38
N VAL A 11 -2.27 -5.54 -0.11
CA VAL A 11 -2.90 -6.80 0.30
C VAL A 11 -4.40 -6.67 0.52
N ARG A 12 -4.86 -5.53 1.01
CA ARG A 12 -6.27 -5.26 1.38
C ARG A 12 -6.83 -4.10 0.57
N GLU A 13 -8.15 -3.97 0.55
CA GLU A 13 -8.79 -2.80 -0.05
C GLU A 13 -8.25 -1.50 0.55
N VAL A 14 -8.16 -0.47 -0.29
CA VAL A 14 -7.63 0.83 0.10
C VAL A 14 -8.76 1.66 0.70
N GLU A 15 -8.75 1.78 2.03
CA GLU A 15 -9.74 2.55 2.77
C GLU A 15 -9.09 3.76 3.43
N ILE A 16 -9.54 4.96 3.07
CA ILE A 16 -9.10 6.20 3.71
C ILE A 16 -9.90 6.41 5.00
N GLN A 17 -9.19 6.54 6.11
CA GLN A 17 -9.79 6.83 7.42
C GLN A 17 -9.53 8.28 7.76
N GLN A 18 -10.53 8.95 8.32
CA GLN A 18 -10.37 10.28 8.90
C GLN A 18 -10.18 10.14 10.41
N VAL A 19 -9.16 10.80 10.94
CA VAL A 19 -8.82 10.73 12.37
C VAL A 19 -8.56 12.13 12.94
N GLY A 20 -9.02 12.36 14.17
CA GLY A 20 -8.84 13.62 14.90
C GLY A 20 -9.35 14.83 14.09
N ASN A 21 -8.46 15.79 13.87
CA ASN A 21 -8.72 17.10 13.23
C ASN A 21 -8.97 17.04 11.70
N GLY A 22 -9.54 15.96 11.18
CA GLY A 22 -9.75 15.75 9.74
C GLY A 22 -8.52 15.22 9.00
N SER A 23 -7.50 14.76 9.72
CA SER A 23 -6.33 14.13 9.10
C SER A 23 -6.72 12.82 8.42
N GLN A 24 -6.25 12.63 7.19
CA GLN A 24 -6.49 11.41 6.42
C GLN A 24 -5.34 10.42 6.60
N VAL A 25 -5.68 9.15 6.82
CA VAL A 25 -4.73 8.06 7.01
C VAL A 25 -5.18 6.80 6.26
N ILE A 26 -4.21 6.05 5.74
CA ILE A 26 -4.38 4.69 5.24
C ILE A 26 -3.47 3.78 6.06
N ASN A 27 -4.06 2.72 6.61
CA ASN A 27 -3.35 1.62 7.25
C ASN A 27 -3.52 0.37 6.37
N ASN A 28 -2.45 -0.12 5.76
CA ASN A 28 -2.52 -1.32 4.92
C ASN A 28 -1.24 -2.15 5.06
N THR A 29 -1.11 -3.19 4.26
CA THR A 29 0.00 -4.13 4.26
C THR A 29 0.50 -4.28 2.84
N LEU A 30 1.82 -4.22 2.67
CA LEU A 30 2.50 -4.43 1.41
C LEU A 30 3.07 -5.86 1.37
N ALA A 31 2.65 -6.65 0.40
CA ALA A 31 3.25 -7.96 0.12
C ALA A 31 4.48 -7.77 -0.78
N ILE A 32 5.64 -8.19 -0.29
CA ILE A 32 6.94 -8.03 -0.94
C ILE A 32 7.48 -9.42 -1.24
N GLN A 33 7.71 -9.70 -2.51
CA GLN A 33 8.24 -10.99 -2.93
C GLN A 33 9.70 -11.14 -2.49
N ARG A 34 10.04 -12.28 -1.88
CA ARG A 34 11.42 -12.62 -1.54
C ARG A 34 12.19 -13.00 -2.79
N ILE A 35 13.39 -12.43 -2.95
CA ILE A 35 14.28 -12.69 -4.10
C ILE A 35 14.82 -14.12 -4.06
N TYR A 36 15.10 -14.64 -2.86
CA TYR A 36 15.60 -16.00 -2.69
C TYR A 36 14.43 -16.98 -2.55
N ILE A 37 14.33 -17.91 -3.50
CA ILE A 37 13.33 -18.99 -3.49
C ILE A 37 13.96 -20.20 -2.82
N LYS A 38 13.52 -20.51 -1.59
CA LYS A 38 13.78 -21.81 -0.98
C LYS A 38 12.68 -22.77 -1.46
N ASP A 39 13.07 -23.96 -1.93
CA ASP A 39 12.13 -25.06 -2.24
C ASP A 39 11.07 -24.82 -3.33
N LYS A 40 11.39 -24.00 -4.34
CA LYS A 40 10.53 -23.68 -5.51
C LYS A 40 9.17 -23.03 -5.20
N LYS A 41 8.92 -22.56 -3.96
CA LYS A 41 7.72 -21.80 -3.61
C LYS A 41 8.03 -20.31 -3.55
N GLN A 42 7.21 -19.49 -4.21
CA GLN A 42 7.31 -18.04 -4.06
C GLN A 42 6.83 -17.65 -2.65
N GLU A 43 7.72 -17.06 -1.87
CA GLU A 43 7.41 -16.51 -0.55
C GLU A 43 7.31 -14.98 -0.60
N ALA A 44 6.53 -14.41 0.32
CA ALA A 44 6.38 -12.98 0.47
C ALA A 44 6.46 -12.55 1.94
N ASP A 45 7.07 -11.40 2.17
CA ASP A 45 7.00 -10.66 3.43
C ASP A 45 5.82 -9.70 3.41
N PHE A 46 5.14 -9.57 4.55
CA PHE A 46 3.96 -8.75 4.71
C PHE A 46 4.29 -7.58 5.63
N ILE A 47 4.60 -6.43 5.04
CA ILE A 47 5.06 -5.25 5.79
C ILE A 47 3.88 -4.29 5.99
N PRO A 48 3.44 -4.06 7.24
CA PRO A 48 2.46 -3.02 7.53
C PRO A 48 3.01 -1.66 7.14
N PHE A 49 2.18 -0.81 6.54
CA PHE A 49 2.53 0.57 6.25
C PHE A 49 1.40 1.52 6.62
N VAL A 50 1.78 2.75 6.92
CA VAL A 50 0.86 3.84 7.20
C VAL A 50 1.22 5.06 6.37
N ALA A 51 0.27 5.53 5.58
CA ALA A 51 0.37 6.73 4.77
C ALA A 51 -0.59 7.81 5.29
N TRP A 52 -0.18 9.07 5.24
CA TRP A 52 -0.96 10.20 5.76
C TRP A 52 -1.11 11.32 4.74
N GLY A 53 -2.18 12.10 4.89
CA GLY A 53 -2.39 13.35 4.16
C GLY A 53 -2.30 13.17 2.64
N PRO A 54 -1.49 13.97 1.93
CA PRO A 54 -1.39 13.90 0.48
C PRO A 54 -0.99 12.51 -0.06
N VAL A 55 -0.08 11.80 0.61
CA VAL A 55 0.35 10.46 0.19
C VAL A 55 -0.80 9.46 0.33
N ALA A 56 -1.56 9.54 1.43
CA ALA A 56 -2.75 8.71 1.61
C ALA A 56 -3.76 8.97 0.48
N LYS A 57 -4.01 10.24 0.14
CA LYS A 57 -4.91 10.60 -0.94
C LYS A 57 -4.44 10.05 -2.30
N ILE A 58 -3.15 10.15 -2.63
CA ILE A 58 -2.60 9.59 -3.88
C ILE A 58 -2.85 8.09 -3.95
N ILE A 59 -2.62 7.35 -2.86
CA ILE A 59 -2.85 5.91 -2.81
C ILE A 59 -4.33 5.59 -2.95
N ALA A 60 -5.23 6.31 -2.27
CA ALA A 60 -6.67 6.11 -2.39
C ALA A 60 -7.20 6.38 -3.80
N ASP A 61 -6.71 7.42 -4.46
CA ASP A 61 -7.20 7.85 -5.77
C ASP A 61 -6.68 6.96 -6.92
N ASN A 62 -5.55 6.26 -6.72
CA ASN A 62 -4.84 5.57 -7.81
C ASN A 62 -4.56 4.09 -7.57
N CYS A 63 -4.85 3.55 -6.39
CA CYS A 63 -4.53 2.17 -6.05
C CYS A 63 -5.73 1.44 -5.45
N GLU A 64 -5.81 0.15 -5.79
CA GLU A 64 -6.75 -0.81 -5.24
C GLU A 64 -5.98 -2.04 -4.76
N LYS A 65 -6.68 -3.00 -4.15
CA LYS A 65 -6.08 -4.27 -3.75
C LYS A 65 -5.35 -4.94 -4.92
N GLY A 66 -4.15 -5.44 -4.67
CA GLY A 66 -3.31 -6.15 -5.64
C GLY A 66 -2.46 -5.26 -6.55
N VAL A 67 -2.69 -3.94 -6.56
CA VAL A 67 -1.86 -2.98 -7.32
C VAL A 67 -0.44 -2.99 -6.77
N GLN A 68 0.54 -2.94 -7.68
CA GLN A 68 1.95 -2.83 -7.35
C GLN A 68 2.35 -1.36 -7.23
N LEU A 69 3.10 -1.01 -6.19
CA LEU A 69 3.64 0.32 -5.98
C LEU A 69 4.99 0.26 -5.25
N GLY A 70 5.75 1.34 -5.40
CA GLY A 70 6.90 1.65 -4.57
C GLY A 70 6.50 2.53 -3.39
N LEU A 71 7.01 2.22 -2.20
CA LEU A 71 6.86 3.03 -1.00
C LEU A 71 8.25 3.34 -0.44
N SER A 72 8.49 4.59 -0.06
CA SER A 72 9.68 5.01 0.66
C SER A 72 9.32 5.77 1.94
N GLY A 73 10.18 5.67 2.95
CA GLY A 73 10.00 6.34 4.22
C GLY A 73 10.88 5.72 5.31
N ARG A 74 10.32 5.53 6.51
CA ARG A 74 11.07 5.07 7.68
C ARG A 74 10.32 3.98 8.45
N MET A 75 11.04 3.05 9.07
CA MET A 75 10.41 2.12 10.01
C MET A 75 10.15 2.81 11.34
N GLN A 76 8.96 2.60 11.90
CA GLN A 76 8.60 3.05 13.23
C GLN A 76 8.05 1.89 14.06
N SER A 77 8.45 1.83 15.32
CA SER A 77 7.77 1.04 16.34
C SER A 77 6.77 1.93 17.08
N ARG A 78 5.57 1.41 17.33
CA ARG A 78 4.58 2.08 18.17
C ARG A 78 3.80 1.08 19.00
N THR A 79 3.27 1.59 20.10
CA THR A 79 2.35 0.86 20.97
C THR A 79 1.00 1.55 20.95
N TYR A 80 -0.09 0.81 20.79
CA TYR A 80 -1.46 1.35 20.79
C TYR A 80 -2.43 0.34 21.39
N LEU A 81 -3.58 0.83 21.86
CA LEU A 81 -4.68 -0.03 22.29
C LEU A 81 -5.52 -0.45 21.08
N ASN A 82 -5.81 -1.75 20.96
CA ASN A 82 -6.75 -2.25 19.96
C ASN A 82 -8.21 -2.02 20.43
N LYS A 83 -9.18 -2.52 19.66
CA LYS A 83 -10.61 -2.39 19.99
C LYS A 83 -11.05 -3.19 21.23
N GLU A 84 -10.17 -4.05 21.73
CA GLU A 84 -10.41 -4.96 22.86
C GLU A 84 -9.62 -4.48 24.10
N ASP A 85 -9.14 -3.24 24.11
CA ASP A 85 -8.31 -2.62 25.17
C ASP A 85 -6.98 -3.35 25.43
N GLU A 86 -6.51 -4.16 24.48
CA GLU A 86 -5.21 -4.82 24.57
C GLU A 86 -4.09 -3.92 24.02
N THR A 87 -2.95 -3.96 24.69
CA THR A 87 -1.74 -3.24 24.25
C THR A 87 -1.05 -3.99 23.11
N VAL A 88 -1.05 -3.40 21.92
CA VAL A 88 -0.42 -3.95 20.72
C VAL A 88 0.87 -3.20 20.40
N PHE A 89 1.96 -3.95 20.26
CA PHE A 89 3.23 -3.45 19.70
C PHE A 89 3.26 -3.72 18.19
N ALA A 90 3.50 -2.68 17.39
CA ALA A 90 3.60 -2.80 15.94
C ALA A 90 4.88 -2.14 15.42
N VAL A 91 5.46 -2.77 14.41
CA VAL A 91 6.54 -2.21 13.59
C VAL A 91 5.98 -2.03 12.18
N GLU A 92 6.00 -0.80 11.69
CA GLU A 92 5.36 -0.43 10.43
C GLU A 92 6.21 0.58 9.65
N LEU A 93 6.03 0.59 8.32
CA LEU A 93 6.61 1.60 7.45
C LEU A 93 5.75 2.87 7.51
N ARG A 94 6.31 3.96 8.03
CA ARG A 94 5.75 5.30 7.86
C ARG A 94 6.13 5.80 6.48
N VAL A 95 5.14 5.89 5.59
CA VAL A 95 5.34 6.30 4.20
C VAL A 95 5.52 7.81 4.11
N GLU A 96 6.53 8.22 3.35
CA GLU A 96 6.86 9.61 3.03
C GLU A 96 6.65 9.90 1.54
N GLU A 97 6.92 8.92 0.67
CA GLU A 97 6.70 9.02 -0.77
C GLU A 97 6.15 7.71 -1.35
N VAL A 98 5.36 7.85 -2.42
CA VAL A 98 4.77 6.75 -3.18
C VAL A 98 5.17 6.86 -4.65
N SER A 99 5.60 5.74 -5.24
CA SER A 99 5.85 5.60 -6.66
C SER A 99 4.81 4.67 -7.27
N LEU A 100 3.93 5.23 -8.10
CA LEU A 100 2.89 4.45 -8.78
C LEU A 100 3.51 3.60 -9.89
N ILE A 101 3.35 2.28 -9.82
CA ILE A 101 3.80 1.35 -10.85
C ILE A 101 2.57 0.89 -11.62
N LEU A 102 2.04 1.79 -12.45
CA LEU A 102 0.87 1.50 -13.27
C LEU A 102 1.24 0.45 -14.32
N LYS A 103 0.51 -0.68 -14.33
CA LYS A 103 0.52 -1.57 -15.49
C LYS A 103 -0.17 -0.78 -16.61
N LYS A 104 0.55 -0.49 -17.70
CA LYS A 104 -0.01 0.19 -18.88
C LYS A 104 -1.30 -0.54 -19.25
N LYS A 105 -2.46 0.10 -19.08
CA LYS A 105 -3.76 -0.46 -19.47
C LYS A 105 -3.62 -0.74 -20.96
N SER A 106 -3.58 -2.01 -21.37
CA SER A 106 -3.69 -2.33 -22.79
C SER A 106 -5.01 -1.74 -23.24
N GLU A 107 -4.95 -0.85 -24.22
CA GLU A 107 -6.10 -0.22 -24.87
C GLU A 107 -6.94 -1.31 -25.54
N GLU A 108 -7.81 -1.98 -24.79
CA GLU A 108 -8.62 -3.08 -25.33
C GLU A 108 -10.12 -2.88 -25.10
N THR A 109 -10.57 -1.64 -24.88
CA THR A 109 -12.02 -1.36 -24.70
C THR A 109 -12.50 -0.04 -25.28
N ALA A 110 -11.91 0.44 -26.37
CA ALA A 110 -12.46 1.58 -27.12
C ALA A 110 -12.42 1.42 -28.66
N LYS A 111 -12.35 0.18 -29.17
CA LYS A 111 -12.64 -0.13 -30.59
C LYS A 111 -14.03 -0.76 -30.81
N MET A 112 -14.90 -0.79 -29.79
CA MET A 112 -16.24 -1.41 -29.88
C MET A 112 -17.42 -0.43 -29.80
N ALA A 113 -17.21 0.90 -29.80
CA ALA A 113 -18.30 1.88 -29.63
C ALA A 113 -18.36 3.00 -30.68
N THR A 114 -17.96 2.69 -31.91
CA THR A 114 -18.33 3.45 -33.12
C THR A 114 -18.62 2.36 -34.18
N ASN A 115 -19.73 1.61 -34.15
CA ASN A 115 -21.11 2.02 -34.38
C ASN A 115 -21.19 3.13 -35.45
N ASP A 116 -21.97 3.04 -36.52
CA ASP A 116 -22.95 2.08 -37.02
C ASP A 116 -23.39 2.75 -38.33
N LYS A 117 -23.43 2.01 -39.46
CA LYS A 117 -23.76 2.45 -40.85
C LYS A 117 -22.68 3.13 -41.69
#